data_AF-P0DM90-F1
#
_entry.id   AF-P0DM90-F1
#
_cell.length_a   1.000
_cell.length_b   1.000
_cell.length_c   1.000
_cell.angle_alpha   90.00
_cell.angle_beta   90.00
_cell.angle_gamma   90.00
#
_symmetry.space_group_name_H-M   'P 1'
#
loop_
_entity.id
_entity.type
_entity.pdbx_description
1 polymer ?
#
loop_
_entity_poly.entity_id
_entity_poly.type
_entity_poly.pdbx_seq_one_letter_code
_entity_poly.pdbx_strand_id
1 'polypeptide(L)'
;QQRYLNAKRYVKLAIVADRSMVTKHNGKLKKLRKWIYRIVNTINEVYRSLNILVALVYLEIWSKEDLINVTSAAKDTLASFGNWRATDLLKRRSHDAAHLLTNIKFDGTTVGKAYVASMCQQDSSVGINQDHSKINLLVALTMAHELGHNLGMSHDVVNTEKQCNCGTCVMAPTISDQISKLFSNCSKNDYENFLTLYKPQCILNEPSKTDIVSPPVCGNELLEVGEECDCGSPETCQNPCCDAATCKLTSGSQCAKGLCCDQCKFSKSGTECRAAKDDCDIAESCTGQSADCPTDDLQRNGQPCGNNAQYCRKGKCPIMTNQCISFYGPNAAVAPDACFDYNLKGEGNFYCRKEQATIFPCAQKDKKCGRLFCVLGPTGKRISCEHTYSQDDPDIGMVLPGTKCADGKVCNSNRECVDVNTAY
;
A
#
# COMPACT_ATOMS: atom_id res chain seq x y z
N GLN A 1 6.26 11.23 -13.71
CA GLN A 1 7.17 10.97 -12.58
C GLN A 1 7.07 12.04 -11.50
N GLN A 2 7.29 13.33 -11.80
CA GLN A 2 7.22 14.41 -10.80
C GLN A 2 5.87 14.49 -10.07
N ARG A 3 4.74 14.30 -10.77
CA ARG A 3 3.40 14.26 -10.15
C ARG A 3 3.28 13.18 -9.06
N TYR A 4 3.94 12.03 -9.24
CA TYR A 4 3.96 10.98 -8.22
C TYR A 4 4.78 11.42 -7.01
N LEU A 5 6.01 11.94 -7.21
CA LEU A 5 6.88 12.36 -6.11
C LEU A 5 6.29 13.50 -5.27
N ASN A 6 5.58 14.43 -5.93
CA ASN A 6 4.96 15.58 -5.24
C ASN A 6 3.61 15.26 -4.57
N ALA A 7 3.00 14.11 -4.87
CA ALA A 7 1.68 13.80 -4.33
C ALA A 7 1.72 13.61 -2.80
N LYS A 8 0.69 14.09 -2.10
CA LYS A 8 0.52 13.84 -0.67
C LYS A 8 0.43 12.33 -0.41
N ARG A 9 1.00 11.90 0.70
CA ARG A 9 1.05 10.49 1.11
C ARG A 9 0.30 10.27 2.41
N TYR A 10 -0.20 9.07 2.59
CA TYR A 10 -0.96 8.68 3.75
C TYR A 10 -0.42 7.35 4.26
N VAL A 11 -0.13 7.24 5.55
CA VAL A 11 0.25 5.98 6.17
C VAL A 11 -0.84 5.57 7.13
N LYS A 12 -1.55 4.51 6.79
CA LYS A 12 -2.54 3.85 7.64
C LYS A 12 -1.79 2.97 8.64
N LEU A 13 -1.55 3.53 9.81
CA LEU A 13 -0.78 2.89 10.88
C LEU A 13 -1.69 2.04 11.75
N ALA A 14 -1.30 0.78 11.98
CA ALA A 14 -1.80 -0.04 13.05
C ALA A 14 -0.84 0.01 14.24
N ILE A 15 -1.35 0.17 15.46
CA ILE A 15 -0.54 0.05 16.68
C ILE A 15 -1.04 -1.12 17.50
N VAL A 16 -0.11 -1.95 17.95
CA VAL A 16 -0.37 -3.04 18.89
C VAL A 16 0.38 -2.74 20.18
N ALA A 17 -0.32 -2.72 21.31
CA ALA A 17 0.29 -2.63 22.62
C ALA A 17 0.26 -4.00 23.29
N ASP A 18 1.44 -4.49 23.67
CA ASP A 18 1.58 -5.79 24.31
C ASP A 18 1.04 -5.80 25.75
N ARG A 19 1.09 -6.96 26.40
CA ARG A 19 0.65 -7.16 27.78
C ARG A 19 1.48 -6.36 28.77
N SER A 20 2.78 -6.20 28.52
CA SER A 20 3.67 -5.43 29.39
C SER A 20 3.27 -3.95 29.47
N MET A 21 2.75 -3.38 28.37
CA MET A 21 2.18 -2.03 28.35
C MET A 21 0.92 -1.89 29.22
N VAL A 22 0.08 -2.94 29.27
CA VAL A 22 -1.10 -2.96 30.14
C VAL A 22 -0.69 -3.00 31.61
N THR A 23 0.31 -3.82 31.95
CA THR A 23 0.90 -3.88 33.29
C THR A 23 1.48 -2.54 33.70
N LYS A 24 2.28 -1.89 32.82
CA LYS A 24 2.85 -0.55 33.05
C LYS A 24 1.78 0.49 33.39
N HIS A 25 0.62 0.40 32.75
CA HIS A 25 -0.49 1.32 32.95
C HIS A 25 -1.47 0.87 34.05
N ASN A 26 -1.07 -0.08 34.91
CA ASN A 26 -1.87 -0.62 36.01
C ASN A 26 -3.23 -1.15 35.56
N GLY A 27 -3.29 -1.78 34.38
CA GLY A 27 -4.53 -2.30 33.78
C GLY A 27 -5.48 -1.22 33.24
N LYS A 28 -5.15 0.07 33.35
CA LYS A 28 -6.03 1.18 32.97
C LYS A 28 -6.00 1.43 31.46
N LEU A 29 -6.76 0.62 30.70
CA LEU A 29 -6.80 0.67 29.23
C LEU A 29 -7.13 2.06 28.65
N LYS A 30 -8.01 2.84 29.31
CA LYS A 30 -8.30 4.22 28.88
C LYS A 30 -7.07 5.14 28.94
N LYS A 31 -6.19 4.95 29.94
CA LYS A 31 -4.93 5.72 30.05
C LYS A 31 -3.94 5.29 28.97
N LEU A 32 -3.81 3.99 28.72
CA LEU A 32 -2.96 3.45 27.66
C LEU A 32 -3.41 3.93 26.27
N ARG A 33 -4.72 3.92 25.97
CA ARG A 33 -5.25 4.49 24.71
C ARG A 33 -4.87 5.96 24.54
N LYS A 34 -5.09 6.79 25.58
CA LYS A 34 -4.69 8.21 25.55
C LYS A 34 -3.18 8.39 25.36
N TRP A 35 -2.37 7.53 25.94
CA TRP A 35 -0.92 7.54 25.73
C TRP A 35 -0.55 7.29 24.26
N ILE A 36 -1.18 6.29 23.64
CA ILE A 36 -0.96 5.93 22.23
C ILE A 36 -1.50 7.00 21.27
N TYR A 37 -2.67 7.58 21.55
CA TYR A 37 -3.21 8.66 20.71
C TYR A 37 -2.27 9.87 20.66
N ARG A 38 -1.66 10.24 21.80
CA ARG A 38 -0.66 11.31 21.85
C ARG A 38 0.61 10.98 21.06
N ILE A 39 1.02 9.71 21.06
CA ILE A 39 2.13 9.23 20.23
C ILE A 39 1.80 9.44 18.75
N VAL A 40 0.65 8.97 18.28
CA VAL A 40 0.25 9.09 16.87
C VAL A 40 0.11 10.55 16.45
N ASN A 41 -0.51 11.40 17.26
CA ASN A 41 -0.64 12.82 16.95
C ASN A 41 0.73 13.47 16.73
N THR A 42 1.70 13.14 17.59
CA THR A 42 3.08 13.62 17.45
C THR A 42 3.75 13.08 16.20
N ILE A 43 3.54 11.80 15.86
CA ILE A 43 4.06 11.20 14.62
C ILE A 43 3.47 11.91 13.40
N ASN A 44 2.16 12.15 13.37
CA ASN A 44 1.51 12.88 12.27
C ASN A 44 2.14 14.26 12.08
N GLU A 45 2.34 15.03 13.16
CA GLU A 45 3.03 16.33 13.11
C GLU A 45 4.44 16.24 12.49
N VAL A 46 5.24 15.25 12.91
CA VAL A 46 6.62 15.05 12.44
C VAL A 46 6.66 14.79 10.93
N TYR A 47 5.74 13.95 10.43
CA TYR A 47 5.69 13.51 9.04
C TYR A 47 5.10 14.54 8.06
N ARG A 48 4.39 15.57 8.54
CA ARG A 48 3.91 16.68 7.69
C ARG A 48 5.04 17.35 6.92
N SER A 49 6.25 17.41 7.49
CA SER A 49 7.44 17.97 6.82
C SER A 49 7.89 17.19 5.56
N LEU A 50 7.35 15.98 5.37
CA LEU A 50 7.56 15.12 4.20
C LEU A 50 6.30 14.98 3.33
N ASN A 51 5.28 15.81 3.58
CA ASN A 51 3.96 15.71 2.92
C ASN A 51 3.30 14.32 3.11
N ILE A 52 3.53 13.70 4.28
CA ILE A 52 2.91 12.46 4.71
C ILE A 52 1.97 12.76 5.89
N LEU A 53 0.74 12.25 5.84
CA LEU A 53 -0.17 12.19 6.99
C LEU A 53 -0.20 10.77 7.54
N VAL A 54 -0.06 10.62 8.85
CA VAL A 54 -0.07 9.31 9.53
C VAL A 54 -1.36 9.17 10.32
N ALA A 55 -2.19 8.22 9.93
CA ALA A 55 -3.50 8.00 10.53
C ALA A 55 -3.53 6.66 11.29
N LEU A 56 -3.99 6.67 12.54
CA LEU A 56 -4.22 5.44 13.29
C LEU A 56 -5.51 4.77 12.81
N VAL A 57 -5.39 3.67 12.06
CA VAL A 57 -6.55 2.94 11.52
C VAL A 57 -6.91 1.67 12.29
N TYR A 58 -6.02 1.25 13.19
CA TYR A 58 -6.23 0.09 14.04
C TYR A 58 -5.42 0.20 15.33
N LEU A 59 -6.06 -0.10 16.46
CA LEU A 59 -5.42 -0.15 17.76
C LEU A 59 -5.81 -1.43 18.49
N GLU A 60 -4.86 -2.32 18.67
CA GLU A 60 -5.03 -3.54 19.45
C GLU A 60 -4.24 -3.47 20.76
N ILE A 61 -4.86 -3.94 21.84
CA ILE A 61 -4.22 -4.03 23.15
C ILE A 61 -4.36 -5.46 23.65
N TRP A 62 -3.23 -6.15 23.78
CA TRP A 62 -3.14 -7.52 24.27
C TRP A 62 -3.33 -7.57 25.79
N SER A 63 -4.59 -7.44 26.18
CA SER A 63 -5.00 -7.27 27.58
C SER A 63 -5.10 -8.56 28.39
N LYS A 64 -5.04 -9.74 27.76
CA LYS A 64 -5.04 -11.04 28.45
C LYS A 64 -3.66 -11.67 28.42
N GLU A 65 -3.14 -11.87 27.22
CA GLU A 65 -1.84 -12.46 26.91
C GLU A 65 -1.32 -11.88 25.59
N ASP A 66 -0.02 -12.00 25.36
CA ASP A 66 0.60 -11.62 24.08
C ASP A 66 0.30 -12.67 23.01
N LEU A 67 -0.06 -12.22 21.80
CA LEU A 67 -0.37 -13.12 20.68
C LEU A 67 0.87 -13.58 19.91
N ILE A 68 2.04 -13.09 20.30
CA ILE A 68 3.36 -13.50 19.81
C ILE A 68 4.32 -13.63 20.98
N ASN A 69 5.48 -14.25 20.74
CA ASN A 69 6.58 -14.24 21.70
C ASN A 69 7.31 -12.89 21.67
N VAL A 70 7.06 -12.02 22.66
CA VAL A 70 7.75 -10.73 22.82
C VAL A 70 8.93 -10.92 23.79
N THR A 71 10.15 -10.70 23.32
CA THR A 71 11.39 -10.94 24.08
C THR A 71 12.30 -9.71 24.10
N SER A 72 13.35 -9.70 24.92
CA SER A 72 14.36 -8.64 24.91
C SER A 72 15.21 -8.63 23.63
N ALA A 73 15.23 -9.73 22.87
CA ALA A 73 15.87 -9.80 21.57
C ALA A 73 14.98 -9.11 20.51
N ALA A 74 15.30 -7.84 20.23
CA ALA A 74 14.52 -7.02 19.30
C ALA A 74 14.36 -7.64 17.90
N LYS A 75 15.39 -8.35 17.40
CA LYS A 75 15.32 -9.03 16.08
C LYS A 75 14.24 -10.12 16.06
N ASP A 76 14.18 -10.93 17.11
CA ASP A 76 13.27 -12.07 17.19
C ASP A 76 11.82 -11.60 17.40
N THR A 77 11.65 -10.55 18.22
CA THR A 77 10.36 -9.89 18.42
C THR A 77 9.86 -9.25 17.12
N LEU A 78 10.72 -8.57 16.36
CA LEU A 78 10.36 -7.95 15.07
C LEU A 78 9.93 -9.02 14.04
N ALA A 79 10.69 -10.12 13.93
CA ALA A 79 10.36 -11.22 13.05
C ALA A 79 9.02 -11.88 13.42
N SER A 80 8.80 -12.13 14.71
CA SER A 80 7.55 -12.70 15.22
C SER A 80 6.36 -11.77 14.95
N PHE A 81 6.52 -10.47 15.15
CA PHE A 81 5.48 -9.48 14.91
C PHE A 81 5.16 -9.32 13.42
N GLY A 82 6.17 -9.31 12.55
CA GLY A 82 5.99 -9.28 11.10
C GLY A 82 5.22 -10.49 10.57
N ASN A 83 5.62 -11.70 11.00
CA ASN A 83 4.90 -12.93 10.65
C ASN A 83 3.44 -12.92 11.16
N TRP A 84 3.23 -12.49 12.40
CA TRP A 84 1.87 -12.37 12.95
C TRP A 84 1.03 -11.34 12.19
N ARG A 85 1.61 -10.19 11.81
CA ARG A 85 0.92 -9.22 10.96
C ARG A 85 0.44 -9.83 9.65
N ALA A 86 1.33 -10.55 8.95
CA ALA A 86 1.03 -11.17 7.66
C ALA A 86 -0.05 -12.25 7.76
N THR A 87 0.04 -13.09 8.79
CA THR A 87 -0.82 -14.27 8.95
C THR A 87 -2.14 -13.99 9.65
N ASP A 88 -2.25 -12.92 10.44
CA ASP A 88 -3.41 -12.63 11.28
C ASP A 88 -3.90 -11.17 11.13
N LEU A 89 -3.10 -10.16 11.51
CA LEU A 89 -3.57 -8.77 11.59
C LEU A 89 -4.13 -8.22 10.27
N LEU A 90 -3.45 -8.48 9.14
CA LEU A 90 -3.89 -8.03 7.82
C LEU A 90 -5.23 -8.66 7.39
N LYS A 91 -5.59 -9.83 7.94
CA LYS A 91 -6.91 -10.45 7.70
C LYS A 91 -8.01 -9.78 8.52
N ARG A 92 -7.67 -9.10 9.62
CA ARG A 92 -8.63 -8.39 10.48
C ARG A 92 -8.94 -6.99 9.98
N ARG A 93 -7.92 -6.26 9.52
CA ARG A 93 -8.05 -4.86 9.10
C ARG A 93 -6.94 -4.50 8.11
N SER A 94 -7.30 -3.85 7.01
CA SER A 94 -6.33 -3.28 6.06
C SER A 94 -5.57 -2.11 6.68
N HIS A 95 -4.25 -2.10 6.52
CA HIS A 95 -3.34 -1.06 7.02
C HIS A 95 -1.97 -1.16 6.30
N ASP A 96 -1.21 -0.07 6.26
CA ASP A 96 0.01 0.04 5.46
C ASP A 96 1.26 -0.37 6.23
N ALA A 97 1.30 -0.02 7.52
CA ALA A 97 2.36 -0.39 8.45
C ALA A 97 1.79 -0.74 9.83
N ALA A 98 2.46 -1.60 10.57
CA ALA A 98 2.11 -1.90 11.95
C ALA A 98 3.29 -1.71 12.90
N HIS A 99 3.06 -1.11 14.07
CA HIS A 99 4.09 -0.98 15.09
C HIS A 99 3.66 -1.60 16.42
N LEU A 100 4.52 -2.45 16.96
CA LEU A 100 4.38 -2.97 18.33
C LEU A 100 4.93 -1.93 19.31
N LEU A 101 4.20 -1.68 20.39
CA LEU A 101 4.63 -0.90 21.54
C LEU A 101 4.71 -1.83 22.76
N THR A 102 5.90 -1.89 23.37
CA THR A 102 6.19 -2.77 24.51
C THR A 102 6.86 -2.02 25.65
N ASN A 103 6.64 -2.46 26.89
CA ASN A 103 7.41 -2.02 28.06
C ASN A 103 8.57 -2.99 28.39
N ILE A 104 8.79 -4.04 27.59
CA ILE A 104 9.95 -4.92 27.71
C ILE A 104 11.20 -4.12 27.33
N LYS A 105 12.23 -4.23 28.16
CA LYS A 105 13.54 -3.65 27.87
C LYS A 105 14.26 -4.54 26.85
N PHE A 106 14.56 -4.01 25.68
CA PHE A 106 15.37 -4.74 24.70
C PHE A 106 16.85 -4.81 25.12
N ASP A 107 17.56 -5.78 24.55
CA ASP A 107 18.97 -5.99 24.83
C ASP A 107 19.83 -4.81 24.34
N GLY A 108 20.86 -4.49 25.13
CA GLY A 108 21.81 -3.42 24.82
C GLY A 108 21.18 -2.02 24.92
N THR A 109 21.46 -1.20 23.91
CA THR A 109 20.98 0.19 23.80
C THR A 109 19.76 0.33 22.89
N THR A 110 19.18 -0.78 22.44
CA THR A 110 18.06 -0.80 21.51
C THR A 110 16.80 -0.27 22.19
N VAL A 111 16.12 0.69 21.57
CA VAL A 111 14.79 1.17 22.01
C VAL A 111 13.72 1.04 20.92
N GLY A 112 14.12 0.68 19.70
CA GLY A 112 13.24 0.40 18.59
C GLY A 112 13.96 -0.44 17.54
N LYS A 113 13.18 -1.09 16.67
CA LYS A 113 13.70 -1.78 15.48
C LYS A 113 12.64 -1.91 14.40
N ALA A 114 12.99 -1.61 13.16
CA ALA A 114 12.13 -1.79 12.00
C ALA A 114 12.91 -2.36 10.80
N TYR A 115 12.18 -2.92 9.84
CA TYR A 115 12.75 -3.25 8.53
C TYR A 115 12.88 -1.97 7.69
N VAL A 116 13.97 -1.87 6.93
CA VAL A 116 14.22 -0.70 6.07
C VAL A 116 13.54 -0.87 4.71
N ALA A 117 12.98 0.22 4.17
CA ALA A 117 12.38 0.28 2.82
C ALA A 117 11.29 -0.77 2.57
N SER A 118 10.52 -1.08 3.60
CA SER A 118 9.57 -2.20 3.62
C SER A 118 8.10 -1.76 3.59
N MET A 119 7.81 -0.46 3.50
CA MET A 119 6.43 0.05 3.43
C MET A 119 5.62 -0.67 2.32
N CYS A 120 4.37 -1.02 2.63
CA CYS A 120 3.46 -1.84 1.81
C CYS A 120 3.78 -3.35 1.71
N GLN A 121 4.89 -3.85 2.25
CA GLN A 121 5.18 -5.29 2.30
C GLN A 121 4.35 -5.97 3.39
N GLN A 122 3.92 -7.23 3.21
CA GLN A 122 2.95 -7.89 4.10
C GLN A 122 3.51 -8.29 5.48
N ASP A 123 4.73 -8.77 5.54
CA ASP A 123 5.40 -9.21 6.78
C ASP A 123 6.44 -8.19 7.27
N SER A 124 6.94 -7.35 6.37
CA SER A 124 8.09 -6.49 6.64
C SER A 124 7.73 -5.03 6.87
N SER A 125 6.51 -4.57 6.54
CA SER A 125 6.06 -3.20 6.87
C SER A 125 5.70 -3.08 8.36
N VAL A 126 6.70 -3.31 9.21
CA VAL A 126 6.57 -3.33 10.65
C VAL A 126 7.76 -2.70 11.36
N GLY A 127 7.49 -2.21 12.57
CA GLY A 127 8.49 -1.86 13.57
C GLY A 127 8.07 -2.27 14.97
N ILE A 128 9.02 -2.30 15.89
CA ILE A 128 8.79 -2.53 17.31
C ILE A 128 9.43 -1.39 18.10
N ASN A 129 8.77 -0.96 19.17
CA ASN A 129 9.18 0.20 19.94
C ASN A 129 9.07 -0.08 21.44
N GLN A 130 10.14 0.21 22.16
CA GLN A 130 10.13 0.24 23.62
C GLN A 130 9.52 1.55 24.09
N ASP A 131 8.58 1.47 25.03
CA ASP A 131 8.04 2.62 25.77
C ASP A 131 9.06 3.05 26.84
N HIS A 132 10.22 3.52 26.40
CA HIS A 132 11.42 3.69 27.24
C HIS A 132 11.40 4.92 28.14
N SER A 133 10.46 5.85 27.95
CA SER A 133 10.43 7.12 28.65
C SER A 133 9.05 7.47 29.21
N LYS A 134 9.04 8.24 30.32
CA LYS A 134 7.83 8.90 30.83
C LYS A 134 7.44 10.13 30.00
N ILE A 135 8.34 10.61 29.14
CA ILE A 135 8.10 11.70 28.21
C ILE A 135 7.55 11.11 26.92
N ASN A 136 6.25 11.30 26.69
CA ASN A 136 5.53 10.75 25.53
C ASN A 136 6.18 11.12 24.19
N LEU A 137 6.70 12.35 24.07
CA LEU A 137 7.40 12.85 22.88
C LEU A 137 8.60 11.98 22.49
N LEU A 138 9.38 11.48 23.46
CA LEU A 138 10.56 10.65 23.18
C LEU A 138 10.17 9.29 22.59
N VAL A 139 9.12 8.68 23.12
CA VAL A 139 8.59 7.41 22.60
C VAL A 139 7.97 7.61 21.22
N ALA A 140 7.26 8.71 21.02
CA ALA A 140 6.68 9.06 19.73
C ALA A 140 7.73 9.27 18.64
N LEU A 141 8.84 9.94 18.98
CA LEU A 141 9.94 10.15 18.05
C LEU A 141 10.72 8.87 17.77
N THR A 142 10.80 7.95 18.74
CA THR A 142 11.34 6.60 18.49
C THR A 142 10.47 5.87 17.48
N MET A 143 9.14 5.90 17.64
CA MET A 143 8.24 5.28 16.67
C MET A 143 8.26 5.99 15.31
N ALA A 144 8.42 7.31 15.27
CA ALA A 144 8.63 8.04 14.02
C ALA A 144 9.96 7.64 13.36
N HIS A 145 11.02 7.43 14.12
CA HIS A 145 12.30 6.93 13.62
C HIS A 145 12.15 5.55 12.97
N GLU A 146 11.50 4.62 13.67
CA GLU A 146 11.26 3.27 13.14
C GLU A 146 10.35 3.26 11.91
N LEU A 147 9.32 4.12 11.88
CA LEU A 147 8.48 4.29 10.69
C LEU A 147 9.29 4.89 9.53
N GLY A 148 10.31 5.71 9.83
CA GLY A 148 11.25 6.29 8.88
C GLY A 148 12.07 5.21 8.18
N HIS A 149 12.53 4.22 8.94
CA HIS A 149 13.14 3.02 8.37
C HIS A 149 12.19 2.28 7.42
N ASN A 150 10.92 2.02 7.80
CA ASN A 150 9.97 1.40 6.87
C ASN A 150 9.80 2.21 5.57
N LEU A 151 9.92 3.54 5.64
CA LEU A 151 9.89 4.47 4.51
C LEU A 151 11.24 4.66 3.81
N GLY A 152 12.22 3.81 4.10
CA GLY A 152 13.51 3.72 3.39
C GLY A 152 14.60 4.66 3.89
N MET A 153 14.39 5.37 5.00
CA MET A 153 15.41 6.26 5.57
C MET A 153 16.46 5.46 6.33
N SER A 154 17.73 5.79 6.13
CA SER A 154 18.82 5.30 6.97
C SER A 154 19.06 6.24 8.16
N HIS A 155 19.91 5.84 9.11
CA HIS A 155 20.37 6.77 10.14
C HIS A 155 21.11 7.96 9.52
N ASP A 156 20.92 9.13 10.12
CA ASP A 156 21.69 10.35 9.84
C ASP A 156 23.12 10.17 10.38
N VAL A 157 23.97 9.51 9.61
CA VAL A 157 25.40 9.39 9.90
C VAL A 157 26.16 10.47 9.15
N VAL A 158 26.92 11.28 9.89
CA VAL A 158 27.87 12.21 9.26
C VAL A 158 29.05 11.39 8.77
N ASN A 159 29.13 11.16 7.47
CA ASN A 159 30.32 10.65 6.82
C ASN A 159 30.82 11.69 5.80
N THR A 160 31.98 11.45 5.20
CA THR A 160 32.61 12.40 4.25
C THR A 160 31.76 12.68 3.01
N GLU A 161 30.79 11.82 2.69
CA GLU A 161 29.95 11.93 1.49
C GLU A 161 28.56 12.53 1.75
N LYS A 162 28.01 12.33 2.97
CA LYS A 162 26.68 12.79 3.38
C LYS A 162 26.81 13.75 4.56
N GLN A 163 26.77 15.05 4.28
CA GLN A 163 26.58 16.08 5.30
C GLN A 163 25.09 16.22 5.62
N CYS A 164 24.62 15.46 6.60
CA CYS A 164 23.28 15.60 7.13
C CYS A 164 23.25 16.83 8.05
N ASN A 165 22.50 17.87 7.66
CA ASN A 165 22.43 19.15 8.36
C ASN A 165 21.54 19.06 9.61
N CYS A 166 21.83 18.12 10.51
CA CYS A 166 21.09 17.98 11.76
C CYS A 166 21.78 17.01 12.73
N GLY A 167 22.14 17.49 13.93
CA GLY A 167 22.74 16.62 14.95
C GLY A 167 21.74 15.75 15.72
N THR A 168 20.47 16.15 15.77
CA THR A 168 19.45 15.54 16.64
C THR A 168 18.11 15.30 15.96
N CYS A 169 18.11 15.22 14.62
CA CYS A 169 16.93 14.94 13.82
C CYS A 169 16.37 13.55 14.11
N VAL A 170 15.15 13.31 13.61
CA VAL A 170 14.40 12.07 13.86
C VAL A 170 15.24 10.83 13.52
N MET A 171 16.02 10.85 12.43
CA MET A 171 16.84 9.71 12.02
C MET A 171 18.25 9.68 12.62
N ALA A 172 18.56 10.51 13.61
CA ALA A 172 19.84 10.42 14.32
C ALA A 172 20.00 9.01 14.95
N PRO A 173 21.20 8.40 14.90
CA PRO A 173 21.42 7.02 15.37
C PRO A 173 21.27 6.87 16.89
N THR A 174 21.29 7.97 17.63
CA THR A 174 21.14 8.00 19.09
C THR A 174 20.16 9.10 19.47
N ILE A 175 19.24 8.79 20.40
CA ILE A 175 18.35 9.79 20.98
C ILE A 175 19.16 10.77 21.82
N SER A 176 18.99 12.07 21.56
CA SER A 176 19.60 13.17 22.30
C SER A 176 18.58 13.88 23.19
N ASP A 177 19.03 14.51 24.28
CA ASP A 177 18.20 15.39 25.12
C ASP A 177 17.76 16.65 24.37
N GLN A 178 18.52 17.08 23.34
CA GLN A 178 18.14 18.15 22.43
C GLN A 178 17.25 17.61 21.32
N ILE A 179 15.98 17.40 21.63
CA ILE A 179 15.03 16.72 20.76
C ILE A 179 14.63 17.60 19.56
N SER A 180 14.71 17.05 18.34
CA SER A 180 14.14 17.67 17.13
C SER A 180 12.98 16.84 16.58
N LYS A 181 11.94 17.50 16.08
CA LYS A 181 10.83 16.89 15.32
C LYS A 181 11.09 16.87 13.80
N LEU A 182 12.29 17.28 13.36
CA LEU A 182 12.61 17.45 11.94
C LEU A 182 13.33 16.23 11.38
N PHE A 183 13.07 15.95 10.11
CA PHE A 183 13.91 15.07 9.29
C PHE A 183 15.04 15.86 8.65
N SER A 184 16.22 15.27 8.55
CA SER A 184 17.37 15.89 7.90
C SER A 184 17.20 15.93 6.37
N ASN A 185 18.09 16.64 5.68
CA ASN A 185 18.21 16.54 4.22
C ASN A 185 18.56 15.12 3.74
N CYS A 186 19.34 14.35 4.52
CA CYS A 186 19.65 12.96 4.19
C CYS A 186 18.41 12.08 4.26
N SER A 187 17.60 12.22 5.31
CA SER A 187 16.38 11.42 5.45
C SER A 187 15.37 11.73 4.34
N LYS A 188 15.26 13.00 3.94
CA LYS A 188 14.44 13.43 2.78
C LYS A 188 14.91 12.78 1.48
N ASN A 189 16.22 12.81 1.21
CA ASN A 189 16.80 12.19 0.01
C ASN A 189 16.60 10.67 0.00
N ASP A 190 16.82 9.99 1.12
CA ASP A 190 16.61 8.54 1.23
C ASP A 190 15.13 8.20 0.99
N TYR A 191 14.19 9.00 1.51
CA TYR A 191 12.76 8.84 1.26
C TYR A 191 12.39 9.04 -0.21
N GLU A 192 12.89 10.09 -0.87
CA GLU A 192 12.66 10.31 -2.30
C GLU A 192 13.23 9.18 -3.18
N ASN A 193 14.40 8.65 -2.80
CA ASN A 193 14.98 7.48 -3.45
C ASN A 193 14.10 6.24 -3.27
N PHE A 194 13.59 6.00 -2.05
CA PHE A 194 12.65 4.92 -1.77
C PHE A 194 11.39 5.04 -2.63
N LEU A 195 10.78 6.22 -2.71
CA LEU A 195 9.61 6.47 -3.57
C LEU A 195 9.92 6.21 -5.04
N THR A 196 11.09 6.63 -5.51
CA THR A 196 11.50 6.48 -6.92
C THR A 196 11.74 5.03 -7.29
N LEU A 197 12.41 4.27 -6.41
CA LEU A 197 12.79 2.88 -6.64
C LEU A 197 11.62 1.91 -6.47
N TYR A 198 10.90 2.00 -5.36
CA TYR A 198 9.88 1.01 -4.98
C TYR A 198 8.46 1.41 -5.39
N LYS A 199 8.20 2.71 -5.62
CA LYS A 199 6.88 3.26 -5.98
C LYS A 199 5.73 2.66 -5.16
N PRO A 200 5.80 2.67 -3.82
CA PRO A 200 4.76 2.08 -2.97
C PRO A 200 3.39 2.69 -3.28
N GLN A 201 2.41 1.83 -3.57
CA GLN A 201 1.05 2.26 -3.94
C GLN A 201 0.12 2.39 -2.73
N CYS A 202 0.35 1.62 -1.66
CA CYS A 202 -0.54 1.60 -0.48
C CYS A 202 -0.54 2.92 0.31
N ILE A 203 0.41 3.82 0.06
CA ILE A 203 0.48 5.11 0.76
C ILE A 203 -0.09 6.28 -0.06
N LEU A 204 -0.79 6.00 -1.17
CA LEU A 204 -1.44 7.01 -2.01
C LEU A 204 -2.91 7.22 -1.65
N ASN A 205 -3.55 6.23 -1.04
CA ASN A 205 -4.96 6.26 -0.72
C ASN A 205 -5.20 6.90 0.65
N GLU A 206 -5.78 8.10 0.62
CA GLU A 206 -6.26 8.80 1.82
C GLU A 206 -7.20 7.89 2.64
N PRO A 207 -7.02 7.79 3.98
CA PRO A 207 -7.96 7.08 4.83
C PRO A 207 -9.31 7.78 4.83
N SER A 208 -10.40 7.01 4.85
CA SER A 208 -11.72 7.58 5.16
C SER A 208 -11.74 8.06 6.61
N LYS A 209 -12.56 9.06 6.92
CA LYS A 209 -12.78 9.49 8.31
C LYS A 209 -13.23 8.35 9.22
N THR A 210 -13.99 7.39 8.69
CA THR A 210 -14.43 6.20 9.43
C THR A 210 -13.32 5.16 9.60
N ASP A 211 -12.21 5.28 8.88
CA ASP A 211 -11.06 4.40 9.07
C ASP A 211 -10.23 4.77 10.29
N ILE A 212 -10.28 6.04 10.69
CA ILE A 212 -9.46 6.60 11.77
C ILE A 212 -10.11 6.28 13.12
N VAL A 213 -9.33 5.66 14.02
CA VAL A 213 -9.81 5.20 15.34
C VAL A 213 -9.31 6.06 16.50
N SER A 214 -8.54 7.11 16.21
CA SER A 214 -8.22 8.17 17.17
C SER A 214 -9.40 9.12 17.39
N PRO A 215 -9.49 9.77 18.56
CA PRO A 215 -10.35 10.93 18.72
C PRO A 215 -9.93 12.07 17.77
N PRO A 216 -10.87 12.87 17.26
CA PRO A 216 -10.58 13.96 16.31
C PRO A 216 -9.67 15.02 16.92
N VAL A 217 -8.74 15.53 16.11
CA VAL A 217 -7.83 16.61 16.47
C VAL A 217 -7.83 17.67 15.37
N CYS A 218 -8.63 18.71 15.59
CA CYS A 218 -8.74 19.79 14.64
C CYS A 218 -7.40 20.49 14.36
N GLY A 219 -7.07 20.61 13.07
CA GLY A 219 -5.88 21.25 12.54
C GLY A 219 -4.76 20.25 12.19
N ASN A 220 -5.05 18.95 12.12
CA ASN A 220 -4.09 17.89 11.84
C ASN A 220 -4.11 17.41 10.38
N GLU A 221 -4.95 18.01 9.53
CA GLU A 221 -5.20 17.71 8.11
C GLU A 221 -5.82 16.32 7.79
N LEU A 222 -6.16 15.53 8.81
CA LEU A 222 -6.93 14.30 8.66
C LEU A 222 -8.40 14.63 8.90
N LEU A 223 -9.27 14.30 7.96
CA LEU A 223 -10.70 14.43 8.20
C LEU A 223 -11.15 13.31 9.15
N GLU A 224 -11.49 13.64 10.39
CA GLU A 224 -11.88 12.65 11.41
C GLU A 224 -13.39 12.66 11.69
N VAL A 225 -13.90 11.61 12.36
CA VAL A 225 -15.32 11.56 12.75
C VAL A 225 -15.62 12.67 13.75
N GLY A 226 -16.55 13.56 13.38
CA GLY A 226 -16.95 14.73 14.17
C GLY A 226 -16.54 16.05 13.53
N GLU A 227 -15.67 16.02 12.52
CA GLU A 227 -15.24 17.18 11.76
C GLU A 227 -15.98 17.25 10.41
N GLU A 228 -16.18 18.47 9.93
CA GLU A 228 -16.74 18.72 8.60
C GLU A 228 -15.65 19.02 7.57
N CYS A 229 -14.50 19.52 8.03
CA CYS A 229 -13.30 19.79 7.25
C CYS A 229 -12.07 19.85 8.18
N ASP A 230 -10.88 19.56 7.66
CA ASP A 230 -9.62 19.90 8.32
C ASP A 230 -8.61 20.35 7.25
N CYS A 231 -8.15 21.58 7.36
CA CYS A 231 -7.22 22.22 6.42
C CYS A 231 -5.86 22.52 7.05
N GLY A 232 -5.57 21.96 8.23
CA GLY A 232 -4.41 22.27 9.04
C GLY A 232 -4.69 23.36 10.07
N SER A 233 -3.64 23.80 10.76
CA SER A 233 -3.75 24.77 11.84
C SER A 233 -4.18 26.16 11.34
N PRO A 234 -4.72 27.04 12.20
CA PRO A 234 -5.07 28.41 11.83
C PRO A 234 -3.93 29.22 11.16
N GLU A 235 -2.67 28.92 11.47
CA GLU A 235 -1.51 29.59 10.90
C GLU A 235 -1.18 29.11 9.47
N THR A 236 -1.63 27.91 9.09
CA THR A 236 -1.26 27.25 7.83
C THR A 236 -2.43 27.00 6.89
N CYS A 237 -3.67 26.99 7.39
CA CYS A 237 -4.86 26.80 6.59
C CYS A 237 -5.11 27.98 5.65
N GLN A 238 -5.18 27.69 4.36
CA GLN A 238 -5.51 28.65 3.30
C GLN A 238 -6.89 28.38 2.67
N ASN A 239 -7.66 27.45 3.23
CA ASN A 239 -8.93 27.01 2.67
C ASN A 239 -10.08 27.90 3.17
N PRO A 240 -10.70 28.76 2.33
CA PRO A 240 -11.74 29.69 2.78
C PRO A 240 -13.05 28.99 3.16
N CYS A 241 -13.21 27.72 2.80
CA CYS A 241 -14.40 26.93 3.06
C CYS A 241 -14.38 26.29 4.46
N CYS A 242 -13.23 26.32 5.15
CA CYS A 242 -13.02 25.65 6.42
C CYS A 242 -12.56 26.63 7.50
N ASP A 243 -13.26 26.65 8.63
CA ASP A 243 -12.78 27.35 9.83
C ASP A 243 -11.76 26.46 10.54
N ALA A 244 -10.48 26.79 10.36
CA ALA A 244 -9.36 26.04 10.92
C ALA A 244 -9.34 25.98 12.46
N ALA A 245 -10.05 26.87 13.16
CA ALA A 245 -10.12 26.83 14.62
C ALA A 245 -11.17 25.84 15.13
N THR A 246 -12.17 25.51 14.31
CA THR A 246 -13.32 24.67 14.73
C THR A 246 -13.51 23.42 13.88
N CYS A 247 -12.81 23.28 12.76
CA CYS A 247 -12.93 22.18 11.79
C CYS A 247 -14.37 22.00 11.27
N LYS A 248 -15.04 23.15 11.13
CA LYS A 248 -16.38 23.28 10.58
C LYS A 248 -16.34 24.03 9.26
N LEU A 249 -17.32 23.74 8.42
CA LEU A 249 -17.50 24.50 7.19
C LEU A 249 -17.89 25.94 7.52
N THR A 250 -17.33 26.89 6.78
CA THR A 250 -17.72 28.30 6.89
C THR A 250 -19.17 28.49 6.40
N SER A 251 -19.82 29.58 6.83
CA SER A 251 -21.22 29.82 6.48
C SER A 251 -21.44 29.83 4.97
N GLY A 252 -22.38 29.01 4.50
CA GLY A 252 -22.70 28.85 3.08
C GLY A 252 -21.83 27.81 2.34
N SER A 253 -20.75 27.30 2.94
CA SER A 253 -19.94 26.23 2.34
C SER A 253 -20.65 24.88 2.42
N GLN A 254 -20.55 24.08 1.37
CA GLN A 254 -21.05 22.69 1.31
C GLN A 254 -19.91 21.67 1.42
N CYS A 255 -18.69 22.10 1.11
CA CYS A 255 -17.48 21.30 1.12
C CYS A 255 -16.27 22.20 1.31
N ALA A 256 -15.14 21.61 1.71
CA ALA A 256 -13.85 22.30 1.74
C ALA A 256 -12.79 21.64 0.86
N LYS A 257 -12.81 20.31 0.72
CA LYS A 257 -11.81 19.54 -0.03
C LYS A 257 -12.50 18.40 -0.77
N GLY A 258 -11.91 17.98 -1.88
CA GLY A 258 -12.37 16.86 -2.70
C GLY A 258 -12.33 17.20 -4.18
N LEU A 259 -12.25 16.20 -5.06
CA LEU A 259 -12.21 16.41 -6.52
C LEU A 259 -13.54 16.99 -7.07
N CYS A 260 -14.62 16.89 -6.31
CA CYS A 260 -15.94 17.44 -6.61
C CYS A 260 -16.29 18.64 -5.70
N CYS A 261 -15.29 19.30 -5.11
CA CYS A 261 -15.48 20.55 -4.39
C CYS A 261 -14.87 21.70 -5.18
N ASP A 262 -15.72 22.61 -5.66
CA ASP A 262 -15.31 23.80 -6.38
C ASP A 262 -15.94 25.03 -5.73
N GLN A 263 -15.11 26.04 -5.41
CA GLN A 263 -15.54 27.28 -4.74
C GLN A 263 -16.47 27.05 -3.53
N CYS A 264 -16.11 26.09 -2.66
CA CYS A 264 -16.88 25.68 -1.47
C CYS A 264 -18.27 25.09 -1.75
N LYS A 265 -18.56 24.71 -3.00
CA LYS A 265 -19.82 24.09 -3.43
C LYS A 265 -19.54 22.75 -4.07
N PHE A 266 -20.53 21.86 -4.02
CA PHE A 266 -20.42 20.62 -4.78
C PHE A 266 -20.44 20.93 -6.27
N SER A 267 -19.48 20.37 -7.00
CA SER A 267 -19.45 20.41 -8.46
C SER A 267 -20.75 19.84 -9.01
N LYS A 268 -21.26 20.42 -10.10
CA LYS A 268 -22.53 19.99 -10.72
C LYS A 268 -22.50 18.49 -11.04
N SER A 269 -23.66 17.85 -10.91
CA SER A 269 -23.82 16.46 -11.33
C SER A 269 -23.39 16.28 -12.80
N GLY A 270 -22.57 15.27 -13.08
CA GLY A 270 -22.02 15.02 -14.41
C GLY A 270 -20.68 15.75 -14.70
N THR A 271 -20.13 16.51 -13.75
CA THR A 271 -18.78 17.08 -13.90
C THR A 271 -17.74 15.96 -13.77
N GLU A 272 -16.90 15.74 -14.78
CA GLU A 272 -15.85 14.70 -14.71
C GLU A 272 -14.86 15.02 -13.58
N CYS A 273 -14.68 14.07 -12.65
CA CYS A 273 -13.70 14.17 -11.57
C CYS A 273 -12.54 13.20 -11.75
N ARG A 274 -12.72 12.14 -12.55
CA ARG A 274 -11.65 11.23 -12.95
C ARG A 274 -11.90 10.72 -14.37
N ALA A 275 -10.91 10.91 -15.24
CA ALA A 275 -10.92 10.32 -16.57
C ALA A 275 -10.70 8.80 -16.51
N ALA A 276 -11.29 8.09 -17.48
CA ALA A 276 -10.99 6.68 -17.74
C ALA A 276 -9.51 6.52 -18.14
N LYS A 277 -8.81 5.55 -17.56
CA LYS A 277 -7.41 5.24 -17.88
C LYS A 277 -7.27 4.51 -19.20
N ASP A 278 -8.22 3.62 -19.52
CA ASP A 278 -8.23 2.76 -20.70
C ASP A 278 -9.65 2.25 -21.02
N ASP A 279 -9.78 1.44 -22.08
CA ASP A 279 -11.05 0.86 -22.55
C ASP A 279 -11.84 0.06 -21.50
N CYS A 280 -11.19 -0.42 -20.44
CA CYS A 280 -11.80 -1.22 -19.38
C CYS A 280 -12.08 -0.45 -18.10
N ASP A 281 -11.80 0.85 -18.12
CA ASP A 281 -12.03 1.79 -17.03
C ASP A 281 -13.22 2.71 -17.39
N ILE A 282 -13.96 3.19 -16.40
CA ILE A 282 -15.05 4.15 -16.60
C ILE A 282 -14.58 5.50 -16.08
N ALA A 283 -14.98 6.60 -16.72
CA ALA A 283 -14.74 7.93 -16.18
C ALA A 283 -15.81 8.24 -15.12
N GLU A 284 -15.43 8.69 -13.93
CA GLU A 284 -16.37 9.10 -12.91
C GLU A 284 -16.69 10.57 -13.00
N SER A 285 -17.95 10.85 -12.72
CA SER A 285 -18.49 12.19 -12.64
C SER A 285 -19.03 12.47 -11.24
N CYS A 286 -18.86 13.70 -10.80
CA CYS A 286 -19.43 14.21 -9.57
C CYS A 286 -20.95 14.00 -9.54
N THR A 287 -21.49 13.70 -8.36
CA THR A 287 -22.92 13.45 -8.17
C THR A 287 -23.74 14.72 -7.96
N GLY A 288 -23.08 15.86 -7.69
CA GLY A 288 -23.73 17.10 -7.24
C GLY A 288 -24.13 17.12 -5.76
N GLN A 289 -23.84 16.05 -5.01
CA GLN A 289 -24.28 15.88 -3.62
C GLN A 289 -23.13 15.54 -2.66
N SER A 290 -21.92 15.36 -3.18
CA SER A 290 -20.72 15.04 -2.42
C SER A 290 -19.52 15.81 -2.97
N ALA A 291 -18.57 16.09 -2.08
CA ALA A 291 -17.26 16.65 -2.43
C ALA A 291 -16.31 15.58 -3.00
N ASP A 292 -16.57 14.31 -2.69
CA ASP A 292 -15.76 13.19 -3.12
C ASP A 292 -16.19 12.72 -4.52
N CYS A 293 -15.18 12.41 -5.34
CA CYS A 293 -15.42 11.66 -6.58
C CYS A 293 -15.94 10.26 -6.19
N PRO A 294 -16.96 9.73 -6.87
CA PRO A 294 -17.42 8.37 -6.64
C PRO A 294 -16.30 7.33 -6.71
N THR A 295 -16.54 6.17 -6.12
CA THR A 295 -15.61 5.03 -6.22
C THR A 295 -15.32 4.70 -7.69
N ASP A 296 -14.07 4.35 -7.98
CA ASP A 296 -13.59 3.91 -9.30
C ASP A 296 -14.45 2.73 -9.79
N ASP A 297 -15.25 2.98 -10.83
CA ASP A 297 -16.11 2.01 -11.49
C ASP A 297 -15.40 1.47 -12.73
N LEU A 298 -15.46 0.16 -12.91
CA LEU A 298 -14.79 -0.52 -14.00
C LEU A 298 -15.81 -1.05 -15.00
N GLN A 299 -15.40 -1.20 -16.26
CA GLN A 299 -16.23 -1.87 -17.25
C GLN A 299 -16.55 -3.29 -16.79
N ARG A 300 -17.77 -3.74 -17.10
CA ARG A 300 -18.21 -5.10 -16.79
C ARG A 300 -17.26 -6.13 -17.39
N ASN A 301 -17.07 -7.24 -16.69
CA ASN A 301 -16.33 -8.36 -17.25
C ASN A 301 -17.02 -8.83 -18.55
N GLY A 302 -16.23 -9.10 -19.59
CA GLY A 302 -16.76 -9.47 -20.90
C GLY A 302 -17.06 -8.30 -21.83
N GLN A 303 -16.93 -7.04 -21.38
CA GLN A 303 -17.02 -5.89 -22.27
C GLN A 303 -15.89 -5.93 -23.32
N PRO A 304 -16.17 -5.76 -24.63
CA PRO A 304 -15.11 -5.74 -25.64
C PRO A 304 -14.10 -4.60 -25.41
N CYS A 305 -12.80 -4.88 -25.60
CA CYS A 305 -11.71 -3.91 -25.47
C CYS A 305 -10.62 -4.15 -26.53
N GLY A 306 -9.72 -3.18 -26.70
CA GLY A 306 -8.62 -3.29 -27.66
C GLY A 306 -9.13 -3.43 -29.09
N ASN A 307 -9.99 -2.49 -29.52
CA ASN A 307 -10.66 -2.51 -30.82
C ASN A 307 -11.51 -3.78 -31.08
N ASN A 308 -12.30 -4.20 -30.10
CA ASN A 308 -13.15 -5.41 -30.14
C ASN A 308 -12.39 -6.73 -30.31
N ALA A 309 -11.07 -6.75 -30.11
CA ALA A 309 -10.27 -7.96 -30.24
C ALA A 309 -10.24 -8.80 -28.97
N GLN A 310 -10.59 -8.22 -27.82
CA GLN A 310 -10.39 -8.78 -26.48
C GLN A 310 -11.58 -8.43 -25.57
N TYR A 311 -11.53 -8.86 -24.31
CA TYR A 311 -12.59 -8.63 -23.34
C TYR A 311 -12.03 -8.17 -22.00
N CYS A 312 -12.70 -7.18 -21.38
CA CYS A 312 -12.34 -6.68 -20.06
C CYS A 312 -12.53 -7.75 -18.99
N ARG A 313 -11.63 -7.75 -18.01
CA ARG A 313 -11.74 -8.51 -16.77
C ARG A 313 -11.13 -7.70 -15.62
N LYS A 314 -11.93 -7.41 -14.60
CA LYS A 314 -11.50 -6.66 -13.40
C LYS A 314 -10.74 -5.37 -13.76
N GLY A 315 -11.29 -4.59 -14.70
CA GLY A 315 -10.71 -3.32 -15.14
C GLY A 315 -9.45 -3.42 -16.01
N LYS A 316 -9.09 -4.62 -16.49
CA LYS A 316 -7.96 -4.81 -17.40
C LYS A 316 -8.43 -5.41 -18.71
N CYS A 317 -7.74 -5.07 -19.79
CA CYS A 317 -7.85 -5.77 -21.08
C CYS A 317 -6.70 -6.79 -21.20
N PRO A 318 -6.84 -8.04 -20.73
CA PRO A 318 -5.77 -9.04 -20.80
C PRO A 318 -5.51 -9.49 -22.23
N ILE A 319 -4.30 -9.23 -22.73
CA ILE A 319 -3.85 -9.59 -24.08
C ILE A 319 -2.57 -10.42 -23.97
N MET A 320 -2.47 -11.54 -24.69
CA MET A 320 -1.25 -12.37 -24.71
C MET A 320 -0.02 -11.56 -25.14
N THR A 321 -0.16 -10.68 -26.15
CA THR A 321 0.92 -9.80 -26.60
C THR A 321 1.45 -8.92 -25.47
N ASN A 322 0.57 -8.31 -24.67
CA ASN A 322 0.99 -7.47 -23.55
C ASN A 322 1.64 -8.31 -22.43
N GLN A 323 1.21 -9.57 -22.24
CA GLN A 323 1.88 -10.50 -21.34
C GLN A 323 3.30 -10.83 -21.84
N CYS A 324 3.47 -11.11 -23.14
CA CYS A 324 4.80 -11.31 -23.73
C CYS A 324 5.69 -10.08 -23.60
N ILE A 325 5.16 -8.88 -23.87
CA ILE A 325 5.89 -7.62 -23.70
C ILE A 325 6.28 -7.41 -22.24
N SER A 326 5.41 -7.76 -21.29
CA SER A 326 5.72 -7.65 -19.86
C SER A 326 6.87 -8.56 -19.42
N PHE A 327 7.03 -9.73 -20.03
CA PHE A 327 8.11 -10.67 -19.68
C PHE A 327 9.42 -10.39 -20.43
N TYR A 328 9.32 -9.98 -21.69
CA TYR A 328 10.47 -9.97 -22.61
C TYR A 328 10.75 -8.62 -23.26
N GLY A 329 9.98 -7.60 -22.91
CA GLY A 329 10.14 -6.24 -23.42
C GLY A 329 9.36 -5.96 -24.72
N PRO A 330 9.44 -4.72 -25.23
CA PRO A 330 8.55 -4.20 -26.29
C PRO A 330 8.64 -4.92 -27.64
N ASN A 331 9.72 -5.67 -27.88
CA ASN A 331 9.93 -6.42 -29.14
C ASN A 331 9.42 -7.86 -29.09
N ALA A 332 8.76 -8.25 -28.00
CA ALA A 332 8.20 -9.59 -27.87
C ALA A 332 6.81 -9.68 -28.49
N ALA A 333 6.51 -10.83 -29.08
CA ALA A 333 5.18 -11.14 -29.61
C ALA A 333 4.73 -12.54 -29.17
N VAL A 334 3.45 -12.84 -29.35
CA VAL A 334 2.89 -14.18 -29.06
C VAL A 334 3.48 -15.18 -30.04
N ALA A 335 3.91 -16.33 -29.54
CA ALA A 335 4.44 -17.39 -30.39
C ALA A 335 3.33 -18.07 -31.23
N PRO A 336 3.69 -18.76 -32.32
CA PRO A 336 2.72 -19.51 -33.13
C PRO A 336 1.97 -20.58 -32.33
N ASP A 337 0.75 -20.91 -32.77
CA ASP A 337 -0.13 -21.89 -32.13
C ASP A 337 0.52 -23.25 -31.87
N ALA A 338 1.49 -23.66 -32.70
CA ALA A 338 2.27 -24.89 -32.54
C ALA A 338 3.06 -24.92 -31.21
N CYS A 339 3.49 -23.76 -30.69
CA CYS A 339 4.15 -23.71 -29.39
C CYS A 339 3.19 -24.07 -28.25
N PHE A 340 1.90 -23.74 -28.37
CA PHE A 340 0.92 -24.09 -27.34
C PHE A 340 0.61 -25.59 -27.28
N ASP A 341 1.01 -26.38 -28.28
CA ASP A 341 0.85 -27.84 -28.24
C ASP A 341 1.73 -28.50 -27.17
N TYR A 342 2.78 -27.83 -26.68
CA TYR A 342 3.53 -28.31 -25.52
C TYR A 342 2.64 -28.45 -24.28
N ASN A 343 1.62 -27.60 -24.12
CA ASN A 343 0.71 -27.63 -22.97
C ASN A 343 -0.20 -28.87 -22.97
N LEU A 344 -0.32 -29.58 -24.10
CA LEU A 344 -1.12 -30.80 -24.22
C LEU A 344 -0.44 -32.00 -23.56
N LYS A 345 0.88 -31.94 -23.36
CA LYS A 345 1.66 -33.07 -22.82
C LYS A 345 1.51 -33.22 -21.32
N GLY A 346 1.35 -32.11 -20.58
CA GLY A 346 1.32 -32.15 -19.11
C GLY A 346 2.67 -32.51 -18.49
N GLU A 347 3.76 -32.08 -19.12
CA GLU A 347 5.13 -32.41 -18.72
C GLU A 347 5.92 -31.14 -18.35
N GLY A 348 6.76 -31.24 -17.32
CA GLY A 348 7.58 -30.14 -16.85
C GLY A 348 6.74 -28.90 -16.50
N ASN A 349 6.94 -27.82 -17.24
CA ASN A 349 6.31 -26.52 -17.01
C ASN A 349 5.07 -26.27 -17.92
N PHE A 350 4.71 -27.27 -18.75
CA PHE A 350 3.74 -27.15 -19.83
C PHE A 350 2.47 -27.92 -19.49
N TYR A 351 1.50 -27.22 -18.93
CA TYR A 351 0.26 -27.79 -18.44
C TYR A 351 -0.83 -26.71 -18.34
N CYS A 352 -2.07 -27.13 -18.05
CA CYS A 352 -3.16 -26.22 -17.71
C CYS A 352 -3.29 -26.04 -16.21
N ARG A 353 -3.20 -27.11 -15.42
CA ARG A 353 -3.29 -27.01 -13.96
C ARG A 353 -2.22 -27.84 -13.29
N LYS A 354 -1.80 -27.39 -12.11
CA LYS A 354 -0.95 -28.15 -11.21
C LYS A 354 -1.53 -28.03 -9.81
N GLU A 355 -1.87 -29.16 -9.21
CA GLU A 355 -2.39 -29.23 -7.85
C GLU A 355 -1.37 -30.00 -7.01
N GLN A 356 -0.71 -29.30 -6.09
CA GLN A 356 0.43 -29.84 -5.35
C GLN A 356 1.52 -30.40 -6.30
N ALA A 357 1.69 -31.72 -6.33
CA ALA A 357 2.63 -32.41 -7.21
C ALA A 357 1.99 -32.94 -8.51
N THR A 358 0.66 -32.94 -8.62
CA THR A 358 -0.06 -33.51 -9.76
C THR A 358 -0.19 -32.49 -10.89
N ILE A 359 0.24 -32.86 -12.09
CA ILE A 359 0.18 -32.02 -13.29
C ILE A 359 -0.98 -32.48 -14.17
N PHE A 360 -1.82 -31.54 -14.60
CA PHE A 360 -2.95 -31.79 -15.48
C PHE A 360 -2.68 -31.19 -16.88
N PRO A 361 -2.60 -32.02 -17.94
CA PRO A 361 -2.43 -31.52 -19.29
C PRO A 361 -3.64 -30.68 -19.73
N CYS A 362 -3.41 -29.78 -20.68
CA CYS A 362 -4.51 -29.07 -21.33
C CYS A 362 -5.27 -29.99 -22.29
N ALA A 363 -6.60 -29.83 -22.36
CA ALA A 363 -7.35 -30.34 -23.51
C ALA A 363 -7.01 -29.52 -24.77
N GLN A 364 -7.30 -30.08 -25.95
CA GLN A 364 -6.98 -29.42 -27.23
C GLN A 364 -7.53 -27.98 -27.32
N LYS A 365 -8.77 -27.76 -26.86
CA LYS A 365 -9.42 -26.44 -26.84
C LYS A 365 -8.80 -25.48 -25.81
N ASP A 366 -8.16 -26.00 -24.77
CA ASP A 366 -7.67 -25.26 -23.62
C ASP A 366 -6.16 -24.97 -23.70
N LYS A 367 -5.46 -25.47 -24.73
CA LYS A 367 -4.00 -25.34 -24.87
C LYS A 367 -3.49 -23.90 -24.80
N LYS A 368 -4.32 -22.93 -25.22
CA LYS A 368 -4.06 -21.48 -25.17
C LYS A 368 -4.36 -20.84 -23.81
N CYS A 369 -4.79 -21.60 -22.82
CA CYS A 369 -5.02 -21.17 -21.45
C CYS A 369 -3.97 -21.72 -20.46
N GLY A 370 -3.06 -22.57 -20.94
CA GLY A 370 -1.90 -23.04 -20.20
C GLY A 370 -0.73 -22.05 -20.21
N ARG A 371 0.51 -22.57 -20.34
CA ARG A 371 1.73 -21.77 -20.44
C ARG A 371 1.66 -20.81 -21.63
N LEU A 372 2.00 -19.55 -21.41
CA LEU A 372 2.17 -18.56 -22.47
C LEU A 372 3.51 -18.79 -23.19
N PHE A 373 3.46 -18.75 -24.52
CA PHE A 373 4.65 -18.81 -25.37
C PHE A 373 4.82 -17.51 -26.15
N CYS A 374 6.06 -17.03 -26.21
CA CYS A 374 6.44 -15.77 -26.86
C CYS A 374 7.61 -15.97 -27.83
N VAL A 375 7.77 -15.06 -28.78
CA VAL A 375 8.94 -14.94 -29.68
C VAL A 375 9.69 -13.64 -29.38
N LEU A 376 11.02 -13.69 -29.47
CA LEU A 376 11.90 -12.55 -29.22
C LEU A 376 12.44 -11.98 -30.53
N GLY A 377 12.07 -10.74 -30.84
CA GLY A 377 12.64 -9.98 -31.95
C GLY A 377 12.07 -10.29 -33.35
N PRO A 378 12.55 -9.59 -34.38
CA PRO A 378 12.09 -9.76 -35.75
C PRO A 378 12.34 -11.20 -36.22
N THR A 379 11.27 -11.83 -36.72
CA THR A 379 10.99 -13.27 -36.91
C THR A 379 11.88 -14.03 -37.91
N GLY A 380 13.18 -13.74 -37.99
CA GLY A 380 13.99 -14.11 -39.14
C GLY A 380 14.54 -15.54 -39.22
N LYS A 381 14.88 -16.24 -38.13
CA LYS A 381 15.65 -17.52 -38.27
C LYS A 381 15.32 -18.67 -37.33
N ARG A 382 14.58 -18.49 -36.24
CA ARG A 382 14.12 -19.61 -35.41
C ARG A 382 12.89 -19.16 -34.63
N ILE A 383 11.77 -19.83 -34.82
CA ILE A 383 10.61 -19.67 -33.93
C ILE A 383 11.07 -20.25 -32.59
N SER A 384 11.43 -19.39 -31.64
CA SER A 384 11.61 -19.81 -30.27
C SER A 384 10.25 -19.82 -29.58
N CYS A 385 9.93 -20.93 -28.91
CA CYS A 385 8.75 -21.01 -28.03
C CYS A 385 9.20 -20.60 -26.63
N GLU A 386 9.57 -19.33 -26.45
CA GLU A 386 10.05 -18.83 -25.16
C GLU A 386 8.92 -18.83 -24.15
N HIS A 387 9.22 -19.25 -22.92
CA HIS A 387 8.25 -19.33 -21.84
C HIS A 387 8.90 -18.94 -20.51
N THR A 388 8.12 -18.31 -19.65
CA THR A 388 8.54 -17.97 -18.29
C THR A 388 7.92 -18.98 -17.32
N TYR A 389 8.70 -19.42 -16.34
CA TYR A 389 8.26 -20.30 -15.26
C TYR A 389 9.02 -19.95 -13.98
N SER A 390 8.31 -19.93 -12.85
CA SER A 390 8.91 -19.84 -11.51
C SER A 390 8.53 -21.07 -10.70
N GLN A 391 9.47 -21.60 -9.91
CA GLN A 391 9.16 -22.67 -8.97
C GLN A 391 8.38 -22.15 -7.74
N ASP A 392 8.62 -20.90 -7.34
CA ASP A 392 7.99 -20.29 -6.17
C ASP A 392 6.52 -19.92 -6.42
N ASP A 393 6.21 -19.54 -7.66
CA ASP A 393 4.85 -19.28 -8.13
C ASP A 393 4.65 -19.91 -9.52
N PRO A 394 4.12 -21.15 -9.57
CA PRO A 394 3.93 -21.88 -10.82
C PRO A 394 2.95 -21.21 -11.80
N ASP A 395 2.13 -20.24 -11.33
CA ASP A 395 1.22 -19.47 -12.17
C ASP A 395 1.93 -18.35 -12.96
N ILE A 396 3.14 -17.92 -12.54
CA ILE A 396 3.94 -16.95 -13.29
C ILE A 396 4.26 -17.50 -14.67
N GLY A 397 3.83 -16.78 -15.72
CA GLY A 397 4.02 -17.14 -17.13
C GLY A 397 2.88 -17.96 -17.74
N MET A 398 1.83 -18.27 -16.96
CA MET A 398 0.58 -18.82 -17.50
C MET A 398 -0.21 -17.72 -18.21
N VAL A 399 -1.02 -18.09 -19.20
CA VAL A 399 -1.97 -17.16 -19.83
C VAL A 399 -2.95 -16.67 -18.76
N LEU A 400 -3.05 -15.35 -18.62
CA LEU A 400 -3.90 -14.74 -17.62
C LEU A 400 -5.39 -15.09 -17.84
N PRO A 401 -6.15 -15.38 -16.78
CA PRO A 401 -7.58 -15.53 -16.90
C PRO A 401 -8.24 -14.27 -17.51
N GLY A 402 -9.22 -14.44 -18.37
CA GLY A 402 -9.89 -13.40 -19.16
C GLY A 402 -9.24 -13.11 -20.50
N THR A 403 -8.02 -13.61 -20.74
CA THR A 403 -7.36 -13.49 -22.05
C THR A 403 -8.14 -14.28 -23.09
N LYS A 404 -8.34 -13.70 -24.28
CA LYS A 404 -8.99 -14.38 -25.39
C LYS A 404 -8.20 -15.62 -25.84
N CYS A 405 -8.86 -16.76 -25.90
CA CYS A 405 -8.30 -18.03 -26.39
C CYS A 405 -8.88 -18.47 -27.74
N ALA A 406 -10.10 -18.02 -28.04
CA ALA A 406 -10.82 -18.21 -29.30
C ALA A 406 -11.85 -17.08 -29.48
N ASP A 407 -12.48 -16.98 -30.65
CA ASP A 407 -13.56 -16.01 -30.86
C ASP A 407 -14.74 -16.30 -29.92
N GLY A 408 -15.20 -15.25 -29.21
CA GLY A 408 -16.22 -15.36 -28.17
C GLY A 408 -15.77 -16.07 -26.89
N LYS A 409 -14.49 -16.48 -26.78
CA LYS A 409 -13.99 -17.32 -25.68
C LYS A 409 -12.78 -16.75 -24.97
N VAL A 410 -12.73 -16.95 -23.66
CA VAL A 410 -11.65 -16.51 -22.79
C VAL A 410 -11.21 -17.63 -21.85
N CYS A 411 -9.98 -17.52 -21.35
CA CYS A 411 -9.48 -18.43 -20.33
C CYS A 411 -10.12 -18.15 -18.97
N ASN A 412 -10.75 -19.13 -18.34
CA ASN A 412 -11.22 -19.00 -16.97
C ASN A 412 -10.08 -19.22 -15.95
N SER A 413 -10.39 -19.11 -14.66
CA SER A 413 -9.40 -19.32 -13.59
C SER A 413 -8.90 -20.78 -13.50
N ASN A 414 -9.68 -21.73 -14.02
CA ASN A 414 -9.33 -23.15 -14.11
C ASN A 414 -8.51 -23.49 -15.36
N ARG A 415 -8.09 -22.47 -16.13
CA ARG A 415 -7.33 -22.59 -17.38
C ARG A 415 -8.08 -23.34 -18.48
N GLU A 416 -9.40 -23.19 -18.51
CA GLU A 416 -10.26 -23.71 -19.57
C GLU A 416 -10.66 -22.56 -20.50
N CYS A 417 -10.69 -22.83 -21.81
CA CYS A 417 -11.18 -21.92 -22.83
C CYS A 417 -12.70 -22.05 -22.93
N VAL A 418 -13.41 -21.11 -22.32
CA VAL A 418 -14.87 -21.12 -22.18
C VAL A 418 -15.47 -19.88 -22.81
N ASP A 419 -16.77 -19.94 -23.10
CA ASP A 419 -17.51 -18.78 -23.60
C ASP A 419 -17.41 -17.60 -22.62
N VAL A 420 -17.24 -16.40 -23.16
CA VAL A 420 -17.04 -15.18 -22.37
C VAL A 420 -18.14 -14.95 -21.33
N ASN A 421 -19.38 -15.33 -21.65
CA ASN A 421 -20.53 -15.22 -20.76
C ASN A 421 -20.55 -16.29 -19.65
N THR A 422 -19.79 -17.37 -19.78
CA THR A 422 -19.64 -18.44 -18.77
C THR A 422 -18.43 -18.22 -17.88
N ALA A 423 -17.43 -17.49 -18.38
CA ALA A 423 -16.20 -17.20 -17.64
C ALA A 423 -16.38 -16.23 -16.46
N TYR A 424 -17.46 -15.45 -16.47
CA TYR A 424 -17.66 -14.28 -15.62
C TYR A 424 -18.93 -14.35 -14.78
#